data_AF-A0A182NKM5-F1
#
_entry.id   AF-A0A182NKM5-F1
#
_cell.length_a   1.000
_cell.length_b   1.000
_cell.length_c   1.000
_cell.angle_alpha   90.00
_cell.angle_beta   90.00
_cell.angle_gamma   90.00
#
_symmetry.space_group_name_H-M   'P 1'
#
loop_
_entity.id
_entity.type
_entity.pdbx_description
1 polymer ?
#
loop_
_entity_poly.entity_id
_entity_poly.type
_entity_poly.pdbx_seq_one_letter_code
_entity_poly.pdbx_strand_id
1 'polypeptide(L)'
;MKPRIGVAFAVVSLLAAGCSAKPKVSVPPEDAESLDGPPFLADLRDQCRNSTGNDRSFNELKDYVSTELPKCFMAHVNLEQLKTDTSKLEERDKKQLFEKICEQINESVTCLTPVKAKLKPCLDEEDVKIMEQVVATIPEALSMACTNSGALLQKFTEPAYRSCAMELPPMIEECTSDLPDSMDKLPFSQYSEKQCGEIYSMRDCFSRRITECGATGYMDFFILFYRKLLALTPCK
;
A
#
# COMPACT_ATOMS: atom_id res chain seq x y z
N MET A 1 -1.55 18.97 9.36
CA MET A 1 -1.03 17.70 9.89
C MET A 1 -2.20 16.75 9.84
N LYS A 2 -2.04 15.59 9.18
CA LYS A 2 -3.08 14.57 8.94
C LYS A 2 -2.80 13.34 9.82
N PRO A 3 -3.78 12.44 10.03
CA PRO A 3 -3.71 11.41 11.07
C PRO A 3 -2.54 10.45 10.89
N ARG A 4 -2.08 9.87 12.00
CA ARG A 4 -1.09 8.77 11.99
C ARG A 4 -1.60 7.53 11.26
N ILE A 5 -2.92 7.39 11.14
CA ILE A 5 -3.56 6.48 10.18
C ILE A 5 -3.17 6.81 8.73
N GLY A 6 -3.06 8.10 8.40
CA GLY A 6 -2.50 8.60 7.15
C GLY A 6 -1.06 8.19 6.92
N VAL A 7 -0.22 8.04 7.95
CA VAL A 7 1.14 7.45 7.82
C VAL A 7 1.04 6.00 7.38
N ALA A 8 0.15 5.20 7.98
CA ALA A 8 -0.08 3.82 7.54
C ALA A 8 -0.52 3.76 6.07
N PHE A 9 -1.47 4.60 5.66
CA PHE A 9 -1.91 4.70 4.26
C PHE A 9 -0.82 5.21 3.32
N ALA A 10 0.01 6.16 3.75
CA ALA A 10 1.13 6.67 2.97
C ALA A 10 2.21 5.58 2.77
N VAL A 11 2.52 4.81 3.82
CA VAL A 11 3.43 3.66 3.73
C VAL A 11 2.89 2.61 2.78
N VAL A 12 1.61 2.23 2.90
CA VAL A 12 0.97 1.28 1.98
C VAL A 12 0.98 1.81 0.54
N SER A 13 0.71 3.10 0.34
CA SER A 13 0.71 3.74 -0.99
C SER A 13 2.11 3.82 -1.60
N LEU A 14 3.14 4.12 -0.81
CA LEU A 14 4.55 4.12 -1.23
C LEU A 14 5.00 2.73 -1.70
N LEU A 15 4.57 1.69 -0.98
CA LEU A 15 4.87 0.31 -1.32
C LEU A 15 4.13 -0.14 -2.58
N ALA A 16 2.87 0.30 -2.75
CA ALA A 16 2.07 0.01 -3.95
C ALA A 16 2.59 0.73 -5.21
N ALA A 17 3.10 1.96 -5.08
CA ALA A 17 3.65 2.74 -6.18
C ALA A 17 4.90 2.08 -6.80
N GLY A 18 5.70 1.38 -6.01
CA GLY A 18 6.86 0.60 -6.49
C GLY A 18 6.50 -0.60 -7.36
N CYS A 19 5.25 -1.07 -7.33
CA CYS A 19 4.77 -2.21 -8.10
C CYS A 19 4.02 -1.81 -9.40
N SER A 20 3.71 -0.52 -9.56
CA SER A 20 2.89 -0.01 -10.69
C SER A 20 3.74 0.70 -11.74
N ALA A 21 4.69 -0.01 -12.35
CA ALA A 21 5.37 0.49 -13.55
C ALA A 21 4.47 0.26 -14.78
N LYS A 22 3.67 1.27 -15.18
CA LYS A 22 3.05 1.29 -16.52
C LYS A 22 4.14 1.52 -17.59
N PRO A 23 4.14 0.77 -18.71
CA PRO A 23 4.92 1.14 -19.89
C PRO A 23 4.35 2.44 -20.49
N LYS A 24 5.22 3.42 -20.74
CA LYS A 24 4.86 4.67 -21.44
C LYS A 24 4.37 4.34 -22.86
N VAL A 25 3.10 4.64 -23.15
CA VAL A 25 2.64 4.88 -24.53
C VAL A 25 2.56 6.39 -24.70
N SER A 26 3.35 6.90 -25.64
CA SER A 26 3.53 8.32 -25.95
C SER A 26 2.39 8.87 -26.82
N VAL A 27 1.66 9.87 -26.34
CA VAL A 27 1.18 11.08 -27.07
C VAL A 27 0.73 12.11 -26.01
N PRO A 28 1.21 13.39 -26.02
CA PRO A 28 0.67 14.45 -25.16
C PRO A 28 -0.51 15.17 -25.84
N PRO A 29 -1.47 15.70 -25.08
CA PRO A 29 -1.44 17.16 -24.89
C PRO A 29 -1.86 17.65 -23.50
N GLU A 30 -1.29 18.80 -23.13
CA GLU A 30 -1.92 19.91 -22.42
C GLU A 30 -2.85 19.56 -21.26
N ASP A 31 -2.25 19.19 -20.13
CA ASP A 31 -2.49 19.82 -18.84
C ASP A 31 -1.35 19.36 -17.93
N ALA A 32 -0.40 20.26 -17.70
CA ALA A 32 0.71 20.02 -16.81
C ALA A 32 0.18 20.01 -15.36
N GLU A 33 -0.33 18.86 -14.92
CA GLU A 33 -0.39 18.57 -13.49
C GLU A 33 1.04 18.67 -12.95
N SER A 34 1.16 19.50 -11.91
CA SER A 34 2.40 20.02 -11.38
C SER A 34 3.36 18.92 -10.92
N LEU A 35 4.64 19.28 -10.85
CA LEU A 35 5.75 18.49 -10.32
C LEU A 35 5.63 18.10 -8.83
N ASP A 36 4.48 18.34 -8.21
CA ASP A 36 4.19 17.88 -6.86
C ASP A 36 3.45 16.55 -6.99
N GLY A 37 4.13 15.46 -6.65
CA GLY A 37 3.49 14.14 -6.60
C GLY A 37 2.31 14.10 -5.63
N PRO A 38 1.68 12.93 -5.42
CA PRO A 38 0.46 12.84 -4.61
C PRO A 38 0.65 13.49 -3.23
N PRO A 39 -0.39 14.10 -2.62
CA PRO A 39 -0.29 14.88 -1.39
C PRO A 39 0.50 14.21 -0.25
N PHE A 40 0.45 12.87 -0.15
CA PHE A 40 1.21 12.11 0.85
C PHE A 40 2.74 12.26 0.74
N LEU A 41 3.29 12.53 -0.46
CA LEU A 41 4.73 12.72 -0.65
C LEU A 41 5.20 14.06 -0.09
N ALA A 42 4.37 15.10 -0.18
CA ALA A 42 4.67 16.40 0.42
C ALA A 42 4.68 16.30 1.95
N ASP A 43 3.69 15.61 2.51
CA ASP A 43 3.59 15.38 3.96
C ASP A 43 4.80 14.58 4.47
N LEU A 44 5.18 13.52 3.78
CA LEU A 44 6.34 12.72 4.16
C LEU A 44 7.65 13.51 4.09
N ARG A 45 7.81 14.37 3.07
CA ARG A 45 8.97 15.27 2.98
C ARG A 45 9.04 16.17 4.20
N ASP A 46 7.93 16.79 4.57
CA ASP A 46 7.87 17.71 5.69
C ASP A 46 8.14 16.97 7.01
N GLN A 47 7.65 15.73 7.15
CA GLN A 47 7.95 14.87 8.29
C GLN A 47 9.44 14.52 8.37
N CYS A 48 10.05 14.09 7.26
CA CYS A 48 11.50 13.85 7.18
C CYS A 48 12.31 15.09 7.57
N ARG A 49 11.92 16.27 7.07
CA ARG A 49 12.59 17.54 7.36
C ARG A 49 12.49 17.91 8.84
N ASN A 50 11.31 17.73 9.43
CA ASN A 50 11.09 18.01 10.85
C ASN A 50 11.90 17.08 11.75
N SER A 51 12.06 15.81 11.38
CA SER A 51 12.79 14.80 12.16
C SER A 51 14.31 14.89 12.00
N THR A 52 14.80 15.23 10.81
CA THR A 52 16.25 15.17 10.46
C THR A 52 16.90 16.54 10.27
N GLY A 53 16.11 17.61 10.22
CA GLY A 53 16.55 18.99 9.99
C GLY A 53 16.84 19.34 8.53
N ASN A 54 16.65 18.42 7.57
CA ASN A 54 16.85 18.66 6.13
C ASN A 54 16.10 17.63 5.25
N ASP A 55 16.17 17.80 3.93
CA ASP A 55 15.46 16.93 2.97
C ASP A 55 16.24 15.68 2.54
N ARG A 56 17.43 15.43 3.10
CA ARG A 56 18.31 14.37 2.62
C ARG A 56 17.66 13.00 2.73
N SER A 57 17.11 12.67 3.90
CA SER A 57 16.46 11.37 4.11
C SER A 57 15.25 11.17 3.21
N PHE A 58 14.47 12.22 2.96
CA PHE A 58 13.36 12.17 2.00
C PHE A 58 13.87 11.91 0.57
N ASN A 59 14.89 12.64 0.12
CA ASN A 59 15.45 12.48 -1.22
C ASN A 59 16.06 11.09 -1.41
N GLU A 60 16.81 10.58 -0.43
CA GLU A 60 17.37 9.23 -0.48
C GLU A 60 16.29 8.14 -0.52
N LEU A 61 15.17 8.34 0.17
CA LEU A 61 14.01 7.45 0.11
C LEU A 61 13.33 7.52 -1.27
N LYS A 62 13.02 8.74 -1.73
CA LYS A 62 12.38 8.99 -3.03
C LYS A 62 13.19 8.38 -4.17
N ASP A 63 14.50 8.61 -4.17
CA ASP A 63 15.40 8.08 -5.19
C ASP A 63 15.41 6.55 -5.16
N TYR A 64 15.49 5.95 -3.97
CA TYR A 64 15.42 4.49 -3.83
C TYR A 64 14.10 3.92 -4.34
N VAL A 65 12.96 4.48 -3.91
CA VAL A 65 11.62 4.04 -4.33
C VAL A 65 11.42 4.20 -5.84
N SER A 66 11.97 5.24 -6.44
CA SER A 66 11.80 5.53 -7.87
C SER A 66 12.74 4.75 -8.77
N THR A 67 13.90 4.30 -8.27
CA THR A 67 14.96 3.73 -9.10
C THR A 67 15.39 2.33 -8.68
N GLU A 68 15.72 2.12 -7.41
CA GLU A 68 16.32 0.89 -6.92
C GLU A 68 15.27 -0.16 -6.52
N LEU A 69 14.15 0.27 -5.96
CA LEU A 69 13.04 -0.62 -5.61
C LEU A 69 12.48 -1.36 -6.85
N PRO A 70 12.16 -0.69 -7.98
CA PRO A 70 11.74 -1.38 -9.20
C PRO A 70 12.81 -2.33 -9.74
N LYS A 71 14.09 -1.95 -9.70
CA LYS A 71 15.19 -2.82 -10.14
C LYS A 71 15.31 -4.07 -9.29
N CYS A 72 15.22 -3.94 -7.97
CA CYS A 72 15.22 -5.07 -7.05
C CYS A 72 14.03 -5.99 -7.34
N PHE A 73 12.83 -5.42 -7.49
CA PHE A 73 11.64 -6.21 -7.82
C PHE A 73 11.81 -6.97 -9.14
N MET A 74 12.31 -6.31 -10.19
CA MET A 74 12.58 -6.93 -11.49
C MET A 74 13.67 -8.00 -11.47
N ALA A 75 14.57 -7.99 -10.47
CA ALA A 75 15.57 -9.04 -10.29
C ALA A 75 14.98 -10.33 -9.71
N HIS A 76 13.87 -10.23 -8.97
CA HIS A 76 13.18 -11.37 -8.36
C HIS A 76 11.95 -11.82 -9.14
N VAL A 77 11.27 -10.91 -9.82
CA VAL A 77 9.97 -11.16 -10.46
C VAL A 77 10.07 -11.09 -11.98
N ASN A 78 9.64 -12.16 -12.63
CA ASN A 78 9.58 -12.22 -14.07
C ASN A 78 8.36 -11.44 -14.58
N LEU A 79 8.59 -10.20 -15.01
CA LEU A 79 7.52 -9.33 -15.51
C LEU A 79 6.81 -9.89 -16.75
N GLU A 80 7.46 -10.73 -17.55
CA GLU A 80 6.83 -11.35 -18.71
C GLU A 80 5.82 -12.43 -18.29
N GLN A 81 6.08 -13.13 -17.18
CA GLN A 81 5.10 -14.03 -16.57
C GLN A 81 3.90 -13.27 -16.03
N LEU A 82 4.10 -12.11 -15.38
CA LEU A 82 3.00 -11.26 -14.89
C LEU A 82 2.11 -10.71 -16.02
N LYS A 83 2.67 -10.47 -17.21
CA LYS A 83 1.94 -9.98 -18.38
C LYS A 83 1.27 -11.08 -19.21
N THR A 84 1.49 -12.34 -18.85
CA THR A 84 0.97 -13.46 -19.63
C THR A 84 -0.56 -13.38 -19.69
N ASP A 85 -1.11 -13.44 -20.90
CA ASP A 85 -2.56 -13.48 -21.12
C ASP A 85 -3.11 -14.84 -20.66
N THR A 86 -3.55 -14.88 -19.41
CA THR A 86 -4.03 -16.11 -18.75
C THR A 86 -5.32 -16.62 -19.38
N SER A 87 -6.08 -15.80 -20.11
CA SER A 87 -7.35 -16.21 -20.72
C SER A 87 -7.21 -17.35 -21.74
N LYS A 88 -6.00 -17.52 -22.29
CA LYS A 88 -5.66 -18.53 -23.30
C LYS A 88 -5.02 -19.80 -22.73
N LEU A 89 -4.74 -19.82 -21.43
CA LEU A 89 -4.10 -20.95 -20.76
C LEU A 89 -5.15 -21.95 -20.27
N GLU A 90 -4.80 -23.24 -20.29
CA GLU A 90 -5.57 -24.26 -19.57
C GLU A 90 -5.46 -24.04 -18.05
N GLU A 91 -6.45 -24.50 -17.29
CA GLU A 91 -6.49 -24.31 -15.82
C GLU A 91 -5.24 -24.85 -15.11
N ARG A 92 -4.67 -25.95 -15.62
CA ARG A 92 -3.41 -26.50 -15.10
C ARG A 92 -2.23 -25.55 -15.29
N ASP A 93 -2.13 -24.94 -16.47
CA ASP A 93 -1.03 -24.03 -16.82
C ASP A 93 -1.17 -22.69 -16.09
N LYS A 94 -2.40 -22.19 -15.92
CA LYS A 94 -2.69 -21.03 -15.06
C LYS A 94 -2.19 -21.28 -13.64
N LYS A 95 -2.53 -22.44 -13.07
CA LYS A 95 -2.13 -22.82 -11.71
C LYS A 95 -0.61 -22.82 -11.54
N GLN A 96 0.11 -23.45 -12.48
CA GLN A 96 1.57 -23.50 -12.46
C GLN A 96 2.21 -22.13 -12.66
N LEU A 97 1.64 -21.27 -13.51
CA LEU A 97 2.10 -19.91 -13.70
C LEU A 97 1.96 -19.08 -12.42
N PHE A 98 0.80 -19.12 -11.77
CA PHE A 98 0.57 -18.37 -10.54
C PHE A 98 1.39 -18.89 -9.35
N GLU A 99 1.62 -20.20 -9.26
CA GLU A 99 2.54 -20.77 -8.26
C GLU A 99 3.96 -20.21 -8.40
N LYS A 100 4.48 -20.13 -9.64
CA LYS A 100 5.79 -19.52 -9.92
C LYS A 100 5.83 -18.02 -9.64
N ILE A 101 4.78 -17.29 -10.02
CA ILE A 101 4.65 -15.86 -9.74
C ILE A 101 4.66 -15.62 -8.22
N CYS A 102 3.99 -16.47 -7.46
CA CYS A 102 3.91 -16.38 -6.01
C CYS A 102 5.25 -16.62 -5.32
N GLU A 103 6.03 -17.60 -5.78
CA GLU A 103 7.39 -17.83 -5.30
C GLU A 103 8.28 -16.59 -5.52
N GLN A 104 8.27 -16.05 -6.74
CA GLN A 104 9.03 -14.85 -7.11
C GLN A 104 8.63 -13.61 -6.29
N ILE A 105 7.33 -13.40 -6.09
CA ILE A 105 6.82 -12.29 -5.30
C ILE A 105 7.27 -12.42 -3.83
N ASN A 106 7.25 -13.62 -3.27
CA ASN A 106 7.73 -13.84 -1.90
C ASN A 106 9.24 -13.55 -1.75
N GLU A 107 10.05 -13.92 -2.74
CA GLU A 107 11.47 -13.55 -2.76
C GLU A 107 11.68 -12.04 -2.84
N SER A 108 10.82 -11.34 -3.58
CA SER A 108 10.91 -9.89 -3.78
C SER A 108 10.66 -9.06 -2.50
N VAL A 109 10.09 -9.65 -1.44
CA VAL A 109 9.87 -8.99 -0.14
C VAL A 109 11.17 -8.40 0.43
N THR A 110 12.31 -9.02 0.13
CA THR A 110 13.63 -8.52 0.55
C THR A 110 13.88 -7.07 0.09
N CYS A 111 13.31 -6.67 -1.04
CA CYS A 111 13.40 -5.33 -1.62
C CYS A 111 12.78 -4.23 -0.74
N LEU A 112 11.96 -4.60 0.24
CA LEU A 112 11.36 -3.65 1.19
C LEU A 112 12.27 -3.31 2.36
N THR A 113 13.32 -4.10 2.61
CA THR A 113 14.26 -3.87 3.70
C THR A 113 14.92 -2.49 3.62
N PRO A 114 15.43 -2.04 2.45
CA PRO A 114 16.05 -0.72 2.36
C PRO A 114 15.01 0.41 2.40
N VAL A 115 13.76 0.18 1.96
CA VAL A 115 12.66 1.14 2.12
C VAL A 115 12.44 1.42 3.61
N LYS A 116 12.28 0.35 4.41
CA LYS A 116 12.15 0.45 5.86
C LYS A 116 13.32 1.23 6.48
N ALA A 117 14.55 0.90 6.10
CA ALA A 117 15.74 1.55 6.64
C ALA A 117 15.82 3.05 6.30
N LYS A 118 15.41 3.43 5.08
CA LYS A 118 15.43 4.82 4.60
C LYS A 118 14.26 5.65 5.12
N LEU A 119 13.14 5.02 5.40
CA LEU A 119 11.96 5.68 5.96
C LEU A 119 12.11 5.94 7.46
N LYS A 120 12.79 5.05 8.20
CA LYS A 120 12.96 5.13 9.66
C LYS A 120 13.43 6.49 10.19
N PRO A 121 14.42 7.20 9.60
CA PRO A 121 14.86 8.51 10.08
C PRO A 121 13.80 9.61 9.95
N CYS A 122 12.79 9.41 9.11
CA CYS A 122 11.71 10.38 8.91
C CYS A 122 10.60 10.28 9.95
N LEU A 123 10.53 9.15 10.66
CA LEU A 123 9.41 8.79 11.52
C LEU A 123 9.76 8.96 13.00
N ASP A 124 8.77 9.33 13.81
CA ASP A 124 8.89 9.27 15.26
C ASP A 124 8.82 7.81 15.76
N GLU A 125 9.09 7.56 17.04
CA GLU A 125 9.12 6.19 17.60
C GLU A 125 7.82 5.41 17.42
N GLU A 126 6.69 6.10 17.37
CA GLU A 126 5.38 5.49 17.23
C GLU A 126 5.06 5.19 15.77
N ASP A 127 5.35 6.14 14.88
CA ASP A 127 5.23 5.95 13.45
C ASP A 127 6.17 4.84 12.94
N VAL A 128 7.35 4.67 13.57
CA VAL A 128 8.21 3.50 13.33
C VAL A 128 7.48 2.20 13.65
N LYS A 129 6.76 2.10 14.78
CA LYS A 129 5.99 0.88 15.12
C LYS A 129 4.90 0.59 14.10
N ILE A 130 4.19 1.63 13.64
CA ILE A 130 3.17 1.53 12.59
C ILE A 130 3.81 1.01 11.30
N MET A 131 4.89 1.63 10.84
CA MET A 131 5.64 1.20 9.65
C MET A 131 6.11 -0.25 9.79
N GLU A 132 6.68 -0.63 10.93
CA GLU A 132 7.15 -1.99 11.17
C GLU A 132 6.02 -3.02 11.10
N GLN A 133 4.86 -2.70 11.66
CA GLN A 133 3.68 -3.54 11.59
C GLN A 133 3.16 -3.68 10.16
N VAL A 134 3.11 -2.59 9.39
CA VAL A 134 2.72 -2.62 7.97
C VAL A 134 3.67 -3.49 7.17
N VAL A 135 5.00 -3.28 7.30
CA VAL A 135 6.01 -4.06 6.57
C VAL A 135 5.97 -5.54 6.96
N ALA A 136 5.78 -5.86 8.25
CA ALA A 136 5.64 -7.24 8.72
C ALA A 136 4.36 -7.92 8.24
N THR A 137 3.33 -7.16 7.85
CA THR A 137 2.06 -7.69 7.33
C THR A 137 2.14 -8.04 5.84
N ILE A 138 3.07 -7.43 5.08
CA ILE A 138 3.19 -7.64 3.63
C ILE A 138 3.41 -9.11 3.26
N PRO A 139 4.32 -9.89 3.90
CA PRO A 139 4.47 -11.31 3.59
C PRO A 139 3.18 -12.11 3.78
N GLU A 140 2.39 -11.78 4.80
CA GLU A 140 1.10 -12.41 5.07
C GLU A 140 0.06 -12.04 4.00
N ALA A 141 0.02 -10.77 3.57
CA ALA A 141 -0.80 -10.30 2.46
C ALA A 141 -0.43 -11.02 1.14
N LEU A 142 0.86 -11.16 0.85
CA LEU A 142 1.33 -11.87 -0.35
C LEU A 142 0.97 -13.36 -0.30
N SER A 143 1.14 -14.01 0.85
CA SER A 143 0.71 -15.39 1.06
C SER A 143 -0.80 -15.57 0.85
N MET A 144 -1.61 -14.61 1.31
CA MET A 144 -3.05 -14.58 1.07
C MET A 144 -3.38 -14.45 -0.42
N ALA A 145 -2.74 -13.52 -1.14
CA ALA A 145 -2.89 -13.39 -2.60
C ALA A 145 -2.58 -14.69 -3.35
N CYS A 146 -1.62 -15.44 -2.82
CA CYS A 146 -1.08 -16.68 -3.37
C CYS A 146 -1.80 -17.95 -2.94
N THR A 147 -2.74 -17.85 -2.00
CA THR A 147 -3.54 -18.99 -1.55
C THR A 147 -4.35 -19.56 -2.72
N ASN A 148 -4.58 -20.88 -2.72
CA ASN A 148 -5.25 -21.60 -3.81
C ASN A 148 -4.59 -21.36 -5.17
N SER A 149 -3.26 -21.38 -5.20
CA SER A 149 -2.44 -21.18 -6.41
C SER A 149 -2.73 -19.86 -7.10
N GLY A 150 -2.80 -18.78 -6.32
CA GLY A 150 -2.96 -17.43 -6.85
C GLY A 150 -4.34 -17.13 -7.43
N ALA A 151 -5.40 -17.84 -7.01
CA ALA A 151 -6.76 -17.56 -7.45
C ALA A 151 -7.16 -16.08 -7.25
N LEU A 152 -6.65 -15.43 -6.19
CA LEU A 152 -6.87 -14.01 -5.94
C LEU A 152 -6.02 -13.11 -6.85
N LEU A 153 -4.78 -13.49 -7.15
CA LEU A 153 -3.96 -12.82 -8.17
C LEU A 153 -4.63 -12.87 -9.55
N GLN A 154 -5.31 -13.98 -9.88
CA GLN A 154 -6.09 -14.09 -11.11
C GLN A 154 -7.24 -13.07 -11.13
N LYS A 155 -7.98 -12.94 -10.03
CA LYS A 155 -9.05 -11.94 -9.92
C LYS A 155 -8.56 -10.51 -10.12
N PHE A 156 -7.34 -10.19 -9.69
CA PHE A 156 -6.73 -8.86 -9.93
C PHE A 156 -6.55 -8.53 -11.42
N THR A 157 -6.56 -9.53 -12.30
CA THR A 157 -6.53 -9.30 -13.75
C THR A 157 -7.90 -8.96 -14.34
N GLU A 158 -8.99 -9.17 -13.60
CA GLU A 158 -10.35 -8.92 -14.06
C GLU A 158 -10.67 -7.41 -14.15
N PRO A 159 -11.50 -6.99 -15.12
CA PRO A 159 -11.86 -5.58 -15.30
C PRO A 159 -12.43 -4.91 -14.04
N ALA A 160 -13.27 -5.62 -13.26
CA ALA A 160 -13.87 -5.08 -12.04
C ALA A 160 -12.81 -4.74 -10.98
N TYR A 161 -11.84 -5.63 -10.77
CA TYR A 161 -10.74 -5.40 -9.82
C TYR A 161 -9.80 -4.28 -10.26
N ARG A 162 -9.54 -4.16 -11.56
CA ARG A 162 -8.75 -3.05 -12.12
C ARG A 162 -9.47 -1.72 -11.99
N SER A 163 -10.78 -1.69 -12.27
CA SER A 163 -11.60 -0.50 -12.07
C SER A 163 -11.63 -0.09 -10.61
N CYS A 164 -11.83 -1.03 -9.69
CA CYS A 164 -11.83 -0.72 -8.27
C CYS A 164 -10.46 -0.22 -7.77
N ALA A 165 -9.34 -0.76 -8.30
CA ALA A 165 -8.01 -0.27 -7.95
C ALA A 165 -7.80 1.20 -8.32
N MET A 166 -8.43 1.68 -9.40
CA MET A 166 -8.38 3.09 -9.79
C MET A 166 -9.20 3.99 -8.84
N GLU A 167 -10.20 3.43 -8.17
CA GLU A 167 -11.03 4.12 -7.17
C GLU A 167 -10.40 4.09 -5.76
N LEU A 168 -9.25 3.45 -5.56
CA LEU A 168 -8.59 3.39 -4.26
C LEU A 168 -8.19 4.78 -3.73
N PRO A 169 -7.54 5.67 -4.50
CA PRO A 169 -7.20 7.01 -4.00
C PRO A 169 -8.42 7.83 -3.53
N PRO A 170 -9.51 8.00 -4.33
CA PRO A 170 -10.68 8.76 -3.86
C PRO A 170 -11.41 8.05 -2.71
N MET A 171 -11.40 6.71 -2.67
CA MET A 171 -11.95 5.95 -1.55
C MET A 171 -11.18 6.19 -0.25
N ILE A 172 -9.85 6.23 -0.31
CA ILE A 172 -9.01 6.55 0.85
C ILE A 172 -9.33 7.96 1.33
N GLU A 173 -9.44 8.93 0.42
CA GLU A 173 -9.78 10.31 0.78
C GLU A 173 -11.17 10.38 1.43
N GLU A 174 -12.21 9.81 0.82
CA GLU A 174 -13.58 9.77 1.34
C GLU A 174 -13.65 9.12 2.73
N CYS A 175 -13.01 7.96 2.90
CA CYS A 175 -13.12 7.20 4.14
C CYS A 175 -12.22 7.72 5.27
N THR A 176 -11.33 8.68 5.00
CA THR A 176 -10.42 9.25 6.01
C THR A 176 -10.61 10.75 6.22
N SER A 177 -11.37 11.45 5.38
CA SER A 177 -11.59 12.91 5.47
C SER A 177 -12.23 13.35 6.77
N ASP A 178 -13.08 12.50 7.34
CA ASP A 178 -13.88 12.83 8.52
C ASP A 178 -13.17 12.45 9.83
N LEU A 179 -11.96 11.88 9.75
CA LEU A 179 -11.18 11.54 10.94
C LEU A 179 -10.77 12.82 11.68
N PRO A 180 -11.07 12.97 12.97
CA PRO A 180 -10.78 14.19 13.70
C PRO A 180 -9.27 14.34 13.93
N ASP A 181 -8.74 15.56 13.76
CA ASP A 181 -7.33 15.96 14.03
C ASP A 181 -6.80 15.50 15.40
N SER A 182 -7.70 15.21 16.35
CA SER A 182 -7.34 14.65 17.65
C SER A 182 -6.67 13.28 17.58
N MET A 183 -6.93 12.50 16.53
CA MET A 183 -6.30 11.19 16.31
C MET A 183 -4.84 11.32 15.88
N ASP A 184 -4.45 12.46 15.32
CA ASP A 184 -3.09 12.76 14.86
C ASP A 184 -2.14 13.00 16.04
N LYS A 185 -2.67 13.63 17.09
CA LYS A 185 -1.91 14.10 18.24
C LYS A 185 -1.79 13.06 19.34
N LEU A 186 -2.64 12.04 19.28
CA LEU A 186 -2.68 10.98 20.27
C LEU A 186 -1.92 9.76 19.76
N PRO A 187 -1.11 9.14 20.62
CA PRO A 187 -0.62 7.81 20.37
C PRO A 187 -1.75 6.81 20.13
N PHE A 188 -1.57 5.88 19.19
CA PHE A 188 -2.47 4.74 18.95
C PHE A 188 -2.76 4.00 20.26
N SER A 189 -1.74 3.85 21.11
CA SER A 189 -1.84 3.25 22.46
C SER A 189 -2.71 4.04 23.45
N GLN A 190 -3.05 5.28 23.15
CA GLN A 190 -3.85 6.18 23.99
C GLN A 190 -5.24 6.48 23.40
N TYR A 191 -5.65 5.78 22.36
CA TYR A 191 -6.97 5.96 21.78
C TYR A 191 -8.06 5.61 22.80
N SER A 192 -8.99 6.55 22.99
CA SER A 192 -10.18 6.34 23.81
C SER A 192 -11.30 5.70 23.00
N GLU A 193 -12.41 5.37 23.66
CA GLU A 193 -13.61 4.83 23.02
C GLU A 193 -14.10 5.69 21.85
N LYS A 194 -13.98 7.02 21.96
CA LYS A 194 -14.32 7.93 20.86
C LYS A 194 -13.45 7.67 19.62
N GLN A 195 -12.13 7.64 19.77
CA GLN A 195 -11.22 7.38 18.64
C GLN A 195 -11.42 5.98 18.05
N CYS A 196 -11.75 4.99 18.88
CA CYS A 196 -12.11 3.65 18.41
C CYS A 196 -13.38 3.67 17.55
N GLY A 197 -14.39 4.45 17.93
CA GLY A 197 -15.59 4.68 17.12
C GLY A 197 -15.26 5.24 15.73
N GLU A 198 -14.34 6.19 15.64
CA GLU A 198 -13.89 6.74 14.34
C GLU A 198 -13.17 5.69 13.49
N ILE A 199 -12.33 4.85 14.09
CA ILE A 199 -11.69 3.71 13.40
C ILE A 199 -12.73 2.73 12.85
N TYR A 200 -13.78 2.44 13.62
CA TYR A 200 -14.87 1.55 13.20
C TYR A 200 -15.69 2.16 12.06
N SER A 201 -15.98 3.46 12.12
CA SER A 201 -16.63 4.19 11.02
C SER A 201 -15.80 4.15 9.74
N MET A 202 -14.49 4.41 9.84
CA MET A 202 -13.55 4.30 8.72
C MET A 202 -13.57 2.89 8.12
N ARG A 203 -13.51 1.84 8.95
CA ARG A 203 -13.60 0.44 8.50
C ARG A 203 -14.88 0.19 7.72
N ASP A 204 -16.01 0.65 8.24
CA ASP A 204 -17.32 0.42 7.62
C ASP A 204 -17.45 1.17 6.29
N CYS A 205 -16.84 2.36 6.18
CA CYS A 205 -16.72 3.10 4.92
C CYS A 205 -15.95 2.29 3.87
N PHE A 206 -14.72 1.85 4.18
CA PHE A 206 -13.94 1.03 3.25
C PHE A 206 -14.66 -0.26 2.87
N SER A 207 -15.31 -0.90 3.86
CA SER A 207 -16.07 -2.13 3.62
C SER A 207 -17.20 -1.92 2.61
N ARG A 208 -17.94 -0.82 2.76
CA ARG A 208 -19.00 -0.43 1.83
C ARG A 208 -18.46 -0.16 0.44
N ARG A 209 -17.42 0.68 0.31
CA ARG A 209 -16.87 1.10 -0.99
C ARG A 209 -16.20 -0.04 -1.77
N ILE A 210 -15.47 -0.93 -1.09
CA ILE A 210 -14.89 -2.15 -1.71
C ILE A 210 -16.00 -3.10 -2.19
N THR A 211 -17.11 -3.18 -1.46
CA THR A 211 -18.25 -4.01 -1.86
C THR A 211 -18.97 -3.41 -3.08
N GLU A 212 -19.21 -2.09 -3.07
CA GLU A 212 -19.83 -1.36 -4.18
C GLU A 212 -19.03 -1.47 -5.49
N CYS A 213 -17.69 -1.46 -5.42
CA CYS A 213 -16.84 -1.60 -6.61
C CYS A 213 -16.73 -3.06 -7.13
N GLY A 214 -17.33 -4.04 -6.44
CA GLY A 214 -17.36 -5.45 -6.85
C GLY A 214 -16.06 -6.24 -6.64
N ALA A 215 -15.02 -5.63 -6.06
CA ALA A 215 -13.72 -6.26 -5.86
C ALA A 215 -13.56 -6.79 -4.42
N THR A 216 -14.51 -7.62 -3.97
CA THR A 216 -14.60 -8.13 -2.59
C THR A 216 -13.32 -8.85 -2.12
N GLY A 217 -12.50 -9.36 -3.03
CA GLY A 217 -11.19 -9.90 -2.69
C GLY A 217 -10.19 -8.89 -2.12
N TYR A 218 -10.38 -7.58 -2.34
CA TYR A 218 -9.59 -6.55 -1.64
C TYR A 218 -9.98 -6.42 -0.16
N MET A 219 -11.16 -6.88 0.23
CA MET A 219 -11.62 -6.83 1.61
C MET A 219 -10.72 -7.64 2.54
N ASP A 220 -10.25 -8.81 2.09
CA ASP A 220 -9.41 -9.67 2.91
C ASP A 220 -8.07 -9.00 3.24
N PHE A 221 -7.48 -8.29 2.28
CA PHE A 221 -6.29 -7.45 2.51
C PHE A 221 -6.59 -6.30 3.45
N PHE A 222 -7.67 -5.57 3.20
CA PHE A 222 -8.07 -4.45 4.05
C PHE A 222 -8.25 -4.91 5.51
N ILE A 223 -8.99 -6.00 5.73
CA ILE A 223 -9.22 -6.59 7.06
C ILE A 223 -7.91 -7.05 7.69
N LEU A 224 -7.00 -7.63 6.93
CA LEU A 224 -5.68 -8.05 7.42
C LEU A 224 -4.90 -6.85 7.97
N PHE A 225 -4.69 -5.81 7.16
CA PHE A 225 -3.98 -4.60 7.60
C PHE A 225 -4.72 -3.90 8.75
N TYR A 226 -6.04 -3.78 8.64
CA TYR A 226 -6.90 -3.20 9.66
C TYR A 226 -6.71 -3.90 11.01
N ARG A 227 -6.77 -5.23 11.07
CA ARG A 227 -6.59 -5.99 12.32
C ARG A 227 -5.19 -5.80 12.91
N LYS A 228 -4.17 -5.80 12.06
CA LYS A 228 -2.77 -5.63 12.48
C LYS A 228 -2.51 -4.24 13.05
N LEU A 229 -3.14 -3.21 12.50
CA LEU A 229 -3.07 -1.84 13.00
C LEU A 229 -3.95 -1.64 14.25
N LEU A 230 -5.14 -2.23 14.29
CA LEU A 230 -6.04 -2.17 15.45
C LEU A 230 -5.36 -2.77 16.69
N ALA A 231 -4.54 -3.81 16.53
CA ALA A 231 -3.76 -4.42 17.61
C ALA A 231 -2.73 -3.48 18.27
N LEU A 232 -2.40 -2.35 17.64
CA LEU A 232 -1.56 -1.30 18.24
C LEU A 232 -2.36 -0.32 19.12
N THR A 233 -3.68 -0.48 19.16
CA THR A 233 -4.61 0.41 19.88
C THR A 233 -5.30 -0.33 21.05
N PRO A 234 -5.87 0.38 22.03
CA PRO A 234 -6.75 -0.20 23.04
C PRO A 234 -8.14 -0.63 22.53
N CYS A 235 -8.46 -0.36 21.25
CA CYS A 235 -9.76 -0.65 20.67
C CYS A 235 -10.03 -2.17 20.64
N LYS A 236 -11.15 -2.58 21.22
CA LYS A 236 -11.59 -3.98 21.33
C LYS A 236 -12.76 -4.27 20.40
#